data_AF-A0A821N3V6-F1
#
_entry.id   AF-A0A821N3V6-F1
#
_cell.length_a   1.000
_cell.length_b   1.000
_cell.length_c   1.000
_cell.angle_alpha   90.00
_cell.angle_beta   90.00
_cell.angle_gamma   90.00
#
_symmetry.space_group_name_H-M   'P 1'
#
loop_
_entity.id
_entity.type
_entity.pdbx_description
1 polymer ?
#
loop_
_entity_poly.entity_id
_entity_poly.type
_entity_poly.pdbx_seq_one_letter_code
_entity_poly.pdbx_strand_id
1 'polypeptide(L)'
;MINGTTIDWIESISSCLRQSRKARYYLADELLVKHPNRFHEYLIDCTSAEVRNGFSRILVVLARTSRQDDEDPNRSSDQILVEDTIITNVVRLLKKDMLDSVKMLAQYFQFFILYATNGRYECEKLIRLNVPTIFANMAYDDTTLSSMPRFGETSKVSIILSTLIRCFDVSILCKTGQPNNELLPNPYYAYDNSPICPIPEDMINIVYKRESFLKRIIEEASSCEDLCGLLRFLIWENPHVTWIVLHEIIGSLSKLYASDLRPHLDILYVVLTTEDSWQEARLLYALKGIPIPNEKQIINENSSSLSSSPPTTMHNNNNISLNLFDIFLKMKSSYEKRAYQFIKMLCQLFTNCLRANNLLQTDQDIKHHWIHAVRWLRD
;
A
#
# COMPACT_ATOMS: atom_id res chain seq x y z
N MET A 1 -10.87 27.91 36.30
CA MET A 1 -10.88 27.45 34.90
C MET A 1 -9.45 27.46 34.44
N ILE A 2 -8.85 26.29 34.22
CA ILE A 2 -7.48 26.22 33.69
C ILE A 2 -7.62 26.47 32.18
N ASN A 3 -7.19 27.66 31.75
CA ASN A 3 -7.22 28.08 30.35
C ASN A 3 -6.10 27.36 29.59
N GLY A 4 -6.45 26.55 28.60
CA GLY A 4 -5.51 25.89 27.70
C GLY A 4 -6.27 25.23 26.56
N THR A 5 -5.67 25.21 25.37
CA THR A 5 -6.19 24.45 24.21
C THR A 5 -6.09 22.96 24.47
N THR A 6 -6.83 22.12 23.74
CA THR A 6 -6.73 20.65 23.90
C THR A 6 -5.30 20.15 23.67
N ILE A 7 -4.55 20.82 22.79
CA ILE A 7 -3.13 20.52 22.52
C ILE A 7 -2.28 20.75 23.77
N ASP A 8 -2.44 21.88 24.46
CA ASP A 8 -1.70 22.20 25.69
C ASP A 8 -1.95 21.15 26.79
N TRP A 9 -3.19 20.64 26.88
CA TRP A 9 -3.55 19.56 27.78
C TRP A 9 -2.88 18.24 27.41
N ILE A 10 -2.91 17.87 26.12
CA ILE A 10 -2.27 16.64 25.63
C ILE A 10 -0.77 16.68 25.92
N GLU A 11 -0.10 17.81 25.68
CA GLU A 11 1.33 17.97 25.92
C GLU A 11 1.66 17.89 27.41
N SER A 12 0.88 18.57 28.26
CA SER A 12 1.06 18.54 29.71
C SER A 12 0.90 17.13 30.27
N ILE A 13 -0.17 16.43 29.88
CA ILE A 13 -0.40 15.03 30.28
C ILE A 13 0.72 14.13 29.74
N SER A 14 1.08 14.28 28.46
CA SER A 14 2.14 13.48 27.84
C SER A 14 3.49 13.66 28.54
N SER A 15 3.81 14.89 28.96
CA SER A 15 5.02 15.20 29.74
C SER A 15 5.01 14.51 31.10
N CYS A 16 3.89 14.57 31.82
CA CYS A 16 3.70 13.86 33.09
C CYS A 16 3.85 12.34 32.93
N LEU A 17 3.25 11.75 31.90
CA LEU A 17 3.32 10.31 31.63
C LEU A 17 4.75 9.86 31.29
N ARG A 18 5.54 10.67 30.58
CA ARG A 18 6.95 10.34 30.29
C ARG A 18 7.80 10.33 31.56
N GLN A 19 7.52 11.20 32.52
CA GLN A 19 8.37 11.40 33.70
C GLN A 19 7.99 10.55 34.91
N SER A 20 6.72 10.14 35.04
CA SER A 20 6.21 9.55 36.29
C SER A 20 5.55 8.20 36.08
N ARG A 21 6.20 7.14 36.60
CA ARG A 21 5.61 5.79 36.71
C ARG A 21 4.28 5.84 37.46
N LYS A 22 4.19 6.55 38.59
CA LYS A 22 2.94 6.67 39.35
C LYS A 22 1.81 7.28 38.53
N ALA A 23 2.09 8.27 37.68
CA ALA A 23 1.09 8.86 36.81
C ALA A 23 0.59 7.87 35.74
N ARG A 24 1.50 7.07 35.15
CA ARG A 24 1.14 6.00 34.21
C ARG A 24 0.24 4.95 34.86
N TYR A 25 0.63 4.42 36.02
CA TYR A 25 -0.19 3.44 36.74
C TYR A 25 -1.54 4.01 37.18
N TYR A 26 -1.59 5.25 37.67
CA TYR A 26 -2.85 5.90 38.03
C TYR A 26 -3.78 6.00 36.82
N LEU A 27 -3.30 6.52 35.70
CA LEU A 27 -4.11 6.67 34.49
C LEU A 27 -4.51 5.31 33.91
N ALA A 28 -3.62 4.32 33.94
CA ALA A 28 -3.91 2.96 33.51
C ALA A 28 -5.00 2.31 34.39
N ASP A 29 -4.94 2.46 35.72
CA ASP A 29 -5.96 1.96 36.64
C ASP A 29 -7.33 2.62 36.38
N GLU A 30 -7.36 3.94 36.19
CA GLU A 30 -8.58 4.68 35.86
C GLU A 30 -9.20 4.23 34.53
N LEU A 31 -8.39 4.09 33.48
CA LEU A 31 -8.89 3.77 32.13
C LEU A 31 -9.14 2.28 31.89
N LEU A 32 -8.30 1.40 32.42
CA LEU A 32 -8.34 -0.04 32.11
C LEU A 32 -9.15 -0.83 33.13
N VAL A 33 -9.17 -0.41 34.40
CA VAL A 33 -9.78 -1.18 35.50
C VAL A 33 -11.09 -0.53 35.96
N LYS A 34 -11.04 0.74 36.38
CA LYS A 34 -12.21 1.42 36.96
C LYS A 34 -13.25 1.80 35.91
N HIS A 35 -12.80 2.28 34.75
CA HIS A 35 -13.69 2.81 33.72
C HIS A 35 -13.37 2.29 32.30
N PRO A 36 -13.46 0.97 32.05
CA PRO A 36 -13.12 0.38 30.74
C PRO A 36 -13.97 0.90 29.57
N ASN A 37 -15.20 1.34 29.83
CA ASN A 37 -16.10 1.90 28.81
C ASN A 37 -15.60 3.22 28.20
N ARG A 38 -14.62 3.89 28.83
CA ARG A 38 -14.04 5.14 28.32
C ARG A 38 -13.37 4.98 26.95
N PHE A 39 -12.89 3.79 26.62
CA PHE A 39 -12.36 3.50 25.29
C PHE A 39 -13.43 3.70 24.21
N HIS A 40 -14.60 3.09 24.40
CA HIS A 40 -15.73 3.24 23.48
C HIS A 40 -16.25 4.69 23.49
N GLU A 41 -16.46 5.26 24.69
CA GLU A 41 -17.00 6.61 24.83
C GLU A 41 -16.13 7.67 24.15
N TYR A 42 -14.81 7.64 24.35
CA TYR A 42 -13.91 8.68 23.84
C TYR A 42 -13.31 8.39 22.45
N LEU A 43 -13.24 7.14 22.00
CA LEU A 43 -12.76 6.83 20.64
C LEU A 43 -13.89 6.74 19.61
N ILE A 44 -15.10 6.35 20.04
CA ILE A 44 -16.20 6.00 19.14
C ILE A 44 -17.38 6.97 19.30
N ASP A 45 -17.97 7.07 20.50
CA ASP A 45 -19.23 7.81 20.72
C ASP A 45 -19.04 9.33 20.80
N CYS A 46 -17.86 9.79 21.23
CA CYS A 46 -17.57 11.20 21.43
C CYS A 46 -17.79 11.95 20.12
N THR A 47 -18.59 13.01 20.12
CA THR A 47 -18.90 13.79 18.92
C THR A 47 -17.74 14.71 18.50
N SER A 48 -16.89 15.13 19.44
CA SER A 48 -15.74 16.02 19.17
C SER A 48 -14.54 15.28 18.58
N ALA A 49 -14.20 15.59 17.33
CA ALA A 49 -13.02 15.04 16.66
C ALA A 49 -11.70 15.41 17.37
N GLU A 50 -11.64 16.60 17.98
CA GLU A 50 -10.48 17.07 18.73
C GLU A 50 -10.26 16.22 19.99
N VAL A 51 -11.34 15.91 20.71
CA VAL A 51 -11.29 15.03 21.91
C VAL A 51 -10.90 13.61 21.50
N ARG A 52 -11.48 13.05 20.44
CA ARG A 52 -11.10 11.72 19.93
C ARG A 52 -9.60 11.66 19.61
N ASN A 53 -9.09 12.65 18.88
CA ASN A 53 -7.67 12.72 18.53
C ASN A 53 -6.77 12.91 19.76
N GLY A 54 -7.17 13.77 20.70
CA GLY A 54 -6.43 13.98 21.94
C GLY A 54 -6.35 12.72 22.80
N PHE A 55 -7.48 12.02 22.93
CA PHE A 55 -7.53 10.76 23.65
C PHE A 55 -6.67 9.68 22.98
N SER A 56 -6.74 9.53 21.65
CA SER A 56 -5.87 8.62 20.89
C SER A 56 -4.38 8.91 21.14
N ARG A 57 -3.97 10.19 21.14
CA ARG A 57 -2.58 10.57 21.42
C ARG A 57 -2.15 10.22 22.84
N ILE A 58 -3.01 10.50 23.84
CA ILE A 58 -2.74 10.15 25.24
C ILE A 58 -2.59 8.64 25.39
N LEU A 59 -3.47 7.83 24.78
CA LEU A 59 -3.37 6.37 24.82
C LEU A 59 -2.08 5.85 24.19
N VAL A 60 -1.67 6.39 23.03
CA VAL A 60 -0.39 6.02 22.39
C VAL A 60 0.79 6.38 23.29
N VAL A 61 0.81 7.57 23.89
CA VAL A 61 1.88 7.98 24.81
C VAL A 61 1.90 7.09 26.06
N LEU A 62 0.74 6.81 26.65
CA LEU A 62 0.61 5.94 27.82
C LEU A 62 1.13 4.54 27.51
N ALA A 63 0.70 3.93 26.40
CA ALA A 63 1.14 2.61 25.98
C ALA A 63 2.67 2.55 25.87
N ARG A 64 3.27 3.47 25.09
CA ARG A 64 4.71 3.48 24.83
C ARG A 64 5.55 3.77 26.06
N THR A 65 5.13 4.73 26.89
CA THR A 65 5.90 5.10 28.08
C THR A 65 5.78 4.06 29.19
N SER A 66 4.69 3.29 29.23
CA SER A 66 4.50 2.20 30.19
C SER A 66 5.33 0.95 29.85
N ARG A 67 5.76 0.80 28.59
CA ARG A 67 6.64 -0.31 28.19
C ARG A 67 7.90 -0.41 29.06
N GLN A 68 8.50 0.73 29.40
CA GLN A 68 9.69 0.77 30.26
C GLN A 68 9.41 0.21 31.66
N ASP A 69 8.16 0.28 32.13
CA ASP A 69 7.75 -0.28 33.42
C ASP A 69 7.46 -1.78 33.32
N ASP A 70 7.01 -2.24 32.15
CA ASP A 70 6.76 -3.65 31.87
C ASP A 70 8.07 -4.46 31.80
N GLU A 71 9.18 -3.82 31.44
CA GLU A 71 10.53 -4.41 31.41
C GLU A 71 11.25 -4.41 32.79
N ASP A 72 10.61 -3.93 33.87
CA ASP A 72 11.19 -3.91 35.23
C ASP A 72 11.35 -5.33 35.81
N PRO A 73 12.58 -5.78 36.15
CA PRO A 73 12.83 -7.13 36.68
C PRO A 73 12.19 -7.38 38.06
N ASN A 74 11.79 -6.34 38.80
CA ASN A 74 11.11 -6.48 40.09
C ASN A 74 9.58 -6.53 39.96
N ARG A 75 9.05 -6.56 38.73
CA ARG A 75 7.62 -6.62 38.45
C ARG A 75 7.05 -7.98 38.87
N SER A 76 5.95 -7.96 39.61
CA SER A 76 5.19 -9.17 39.90
C SER A 76 4.53 -9.71 38.62
N SER A 77 4.61 -11.02 38.38
CA SER A 77 4.06 -11.68 37.20
C SER A 77 2.57 -11.38 36.95
N ASP A 78 1.81 -11.09 38.01
CA ASP A 78 0.37 -10.82 37.97
C ASP A 78 0.01 -9.37 37.57
N GLN A 79 1.00 -8.49 37.38
CA GLN A 79 0.71 -7.12 36.95
C GLN A 79 0.19 -7.10 35.50
N ILE A 80 -0.76 -6.20 35.25
CA ILE A 80 -1.31 -5.94 33.92
C ILE A 80 -0.21 -5.28 33.07
N LEU A 81 -0.01 -5.79 31.85
CA LEU A 81 0.85 -5.14 30.85
C LEU A 81 0.04 -4.00 30.23
N VAL A 82 0.38 -2.76 30.59
CA VAL A 82 -0.45 -1.59 30.28
C VAL A 82 -0.55 -1.39 28.77
N GLU A 83 0.58 -1.47 28.06
CA GLU A 83 0.62 -1.39 26.60
C GLU A 83 -0.26 -2.45 25.96
N ASP A 84 -0.02 -3.73 26.28
CA ASP A 84 -0.75 -4.85 25.68
C ASP A 84 -2.26 -4.76 25.93
N THR A 85 -2.66 -4.30 27.13
CA THR A 85 -4.06 -4.15 27.49
C THR A 85 -4.73 -3.01 26.72
N ILE A 86 -4.04 -1.86 26.57
CA ILE A 86 -4.52 -0.75 25.74
C ILE A 86 -4.72 -1.22 24.30
N ILE A 87 -3.70 -1.80 23.66
CA ILE A 87 -3.80 -2.18 22.25
C ILE A 87 -4.87 -3.25 22.04
N THR A 88 -4.92 -4.25 22.92
CA THR A 88 -5.94 -5.30 22.85
C THR A 88 -7.36 -4.72 23.00
N ASN A 89 -7.57 -3.78 23.92
CA ASN A 89 -8.88 -3.16 24.10
C ASN A 89 -9.27 -2.30 22.89
N VAL A 90 -8.35 -1.52 22.32
CA VAL A 90 -8.63 -0.77 21.09
C VAL A 90 -8.95 -1.73 19.94
N VAL A 91 -8.16 -2.78 19.71
CA VAL A 91 -8.42 -3.79 18.67
C VAL A 91 -9.75 -4.51 18.89
N ARG A 92 -10.17 -4.75 20.14
CA ARG A 92 -11.49 -5.37 20.43
C ARG A 92 -12.67 -4.49 19.99
N LEU A 93 -12.49 -3.17 19.88
CA LEU A 93 -13.51 -2.28 19.31
C LEU A 93 -13.74 -2.55 17.81
N LEU A 94 -12.90 -3.36 17.14
CA LEU A 94 -13.07 -3.77 15.74
C LEU A 94 -14.16 -4.81 15.51
N LYS A 95 -14.79 -5.36 16.54
CA LYS A 95 -15.82 -6.40 16.37
C LYS A 95 -17.04 -5.83 15.63
N LYS A 96 -17.40 -6.52 14.55
CA LYS A 96 -18.34 -6.16 13.46
C LYS A 96 -19.61 -5.43 13.90
N ASP A 97 -20.24 -5.88 14.99
CA ASP A 97 -21.50 -5.32 15.50
C ASP A 97 -21.39 -3.86 16.00
N MET A 98 -20.18 -3.37 16.31
CA MET A 98 -19.94 -1.99 16.77
C MET A 98 -19.61 -0.99 15.66
N LEU A 99 -19.25 -1.46 14.47
CA LEU A 99 -18.86 -0.59 13.35
C LEU A 99 -20.04 -0.24 12.45
N ASP A 100 -21.10 -1.05 12.46
CA ASP A 100 -22.33 -0.84 11.69
C ASP A 100 -23.15 0.37 12.17
N SER A 101 -22.91 0.87 13.38
CA SER A 101 -23.65 1.98 14.00
C SER A 101 -22.98 3.36 13.88
N VAL A 102 -21.71 3.44 13.46
CA VAL A 102 -20.89 4.64 13.64
C VAL A 102 -20.45 5.27 12.32
N LYS A 103 -20.99 6.47 12.04
CA LYS A 103 -20.71 7.26 10.83
C LYS A 103 -19.28 7.85 10.76
N MET A 104 -18.49 7.82 11.85
CA MET A 104 -17.26 8.63 12.01
C MET A 104 -16.06 7.87 12.64
N LEU A 105 -15.54 6.83 11.98
CA LEU A 105 -14.36 6.06 12.46
C LEU A 105 -13.00 6.68 12.13
N ALA A 106 -12.99 7.83 11.47
CA ALA A 106 -11.84 8.63 11.11
C ALA A 106 -10.74 8.72 12.20
N GLN A 107 -11.10 9.16 13.40
CA GLN A 107 -10.15 9.37 14.51
C GLN A 107 -9.83 8.08 15.26
N TYR A 108 -10.67 7.06 15.10
CA TYR A 108 -10.38 5.72 15.59
C TYR A 108 -9.24 5.09 14.78
N PHE A 109 -9.29 5.14 13.44
CA PHE A 109 -8.15 4.72 12.60
C PHE A 109 -6.90 5.57 12.83
N GLN A 110 -7.06 6.85 13.21
CA GLN A 110 -5.93 7.70 13.57
C GLN A 110 -5.10 7.12 14.73
N PHE A 111 -5.71 6.41 15.69
CA PHE A 111 -4.96 5.73 16.75
C PHE A 111 -3.95 4.74 16.16
N PHE A 112 -4.38 3.89 15.23
CA PHE A 112 -3.53 2.88 14.60
C PHE A 112 -2.42 3.51 13.77
N ILE A 113 -2.71 4.59 13.04
CA ILE A 113 -1.67 5.36 12.34
C ILE A 113 -0.65 5.88 13.36
N LEU A 114 -1.11 6.63 14.37
CA LEU A 114 -0.24 7.21 15.39
C LEU A 114 0.62 6.16 16.10
N TYR A 115 0.07 4.97 16.35
CA TYR A 115 0.78 3.87 16.99
C TYR A 115 1.80 3.23 16.04
N ALA A 116 1.37 2.83 14.84
CA ALA A 116 2.21 2.17 13.84
C ALA A 116 3.38 3.04 13.37
N THR A 117 3.21 4.35 13.24
CA THR A 117 4.26 5.29 12.79
C THR A 117 5.41 5.47 13.78
N ASN A 118 5.31 4.90 15.00
CA ASN A 118 6.36 5.03 16.00
C ASN A 118 7.55 4.11 15.78
N GLY A 119 7.38 3.05 14.99
CA GLY A 119 8.47 2.18 14.62
C GLY A 119 8.09 0.71 14.48
N ARG A 120 9.15 -0.08 14.27
CA ARG A 120 9.10 -1.52 14.01
C ARG A 120 8.38 -2.31 15.10
N TYR A 121 8.64 -1.99 16.37
CA TYR A 121 8.06 -2.72 17.51
C TYR A 121 6.53 -2.57 17.56
N GLU A 122 6.03 -1.36 17.36
CA GLU A 122 4.60 -1.08 17.34
C GLU A 122 3.91 -1.82 16.19
N CYS A 123 4.53 -1.87 15.00
CA CYS A 123 4.04 -2.66 13.88
C CYS A 123 4.03 -4.17 14.20
N GLU A 124 5.08 -4.71 14.81
CA GLU A 124 5.13 -6.11 15.22
C GLU A 124 3.96 -6.47 16.15
N LYS A 125 3.66 -5.61 17.13
CA LYS A 125 2.52 -5.80 18.05
C LYS A 125 1.18 -5.82 17.31
N LEU A 126 0.95 -4.87 16.39
CA LEU A 126 -0.27 -4.84 15.58
C LEU A 126 -0.40 -6.09 14.69
N ILE A 127 0.71 -6.56 14.12
CA ILE A 127 0.75 -7.80 13.32
C ILE A 127 0.38 -9.01 14.18
N ARG A 128 0.96 -9.14 15.38
CA ARG A 128 0.64 -10.23 16.32
C ARG A 128 -0.84 -10.25 16.74
N LEU A 129 -1.48 -9.08 16.79
CA LEU A 129 -2.92 -8.93 17.06
C LEU A 129 -3.80 -9.08 15.82
N ASN A 130 -3.24 -9.54 14.70
CA ASN A 130 -3.93 -9.80 13.44
C ASN A 130 -4.62 -8.56 12.80
N VAL A 131 -4.18 -7.35 13.17
CA VAL A 131 -4.72 -6.09 12.65
C VAL A 131 -4.65 -5.99 11.12
N PRO A 132 -3.56 -6.40 10.42
CA PRO A 132 -3.50 -6.34 8.96
C PRO A 132 -4.65 -7.13 8.30
N THR A 133 -4.88 -8.36 8.76
CA THR A 133 -5.93 -9.24 8.22
C THR A 133 -7.33 -8.70 8.51
N ILE A 134 -7.55 -8.16 9.71
CA ILE A 134 -8.83 -7.55 10.10
C ILE A 134 -9.13 -6.36 9.18
N PHE A 135 -8.17 -5.46 8.97
CA PHE A 135 -8.34 -4.28 8.13
C PHE A 135 -8.42 -4.61 6.64
N ALA A 136 -7.67 -5.59 6.15
CA ALA A 136 -7.71 -5.96 4.74
C ALA A 136 -9.07 -6.56 4.37
N ASN A 137 -9.65 -7.40 5.24
CA ASN A 137 -11.02 -7.89 5.04
C ASN A 137 -12.05 -6.77 5.26
N MET A 138 -11.88 -5.89 6.25
CA MET A 138 -12.82 -4.79 6.47
C MET A 138 -12.90 -3.83 5.27
N ALA A 139 -11.75 -3.51 4.66
CA ALA A 139 -11.67 -2.55 3.57
C ALA A 139 -12.09 -3.15 2.22
N TYR A 140 -11.84 -4.44 2.01
CA TYR A 140 -11.84 -5.06 0.67
C TYR A 140 -12.55 -6.43 0.60
N ASP A 141 -13.51 -6.71 1.49
CA ASP A 141 -14.35 -7.91 1.39
C ASP A 141 -15.51 -7.72 0.39
N ASP A 142 -15.42 -8.47 -0.72
CA ASP A 142 -16.39 -8.50 -1.83
C ASP A 142 -17.80 -8.93 -1.38
N THR A 143 -17.97 -9.61 -0.25
CA THR A 143 -19.31 -10.04 0.23
C THR A 143 -20.19 -8.87 0.67
N THR A 144 -19.63 -7.66 0.79
CA THR A 144 -20.35 -6.43 1.17
C THR A 144 -20.50 -5.43 0.01
N LEU A 145 -20.52 -5.93 -1.23
CA LEU A 145 -20.70 -5.22 -2.52
C LEU A 145 -21.91 -4.25 -2.64
N SER A 146 -22.65 -3.97 -1.56
CA SER A 146 -23.74 -2.99 -1.54
C SER A 146 -23.63 -1.92 -0.44
N SER A 147 -22.50 -1.77 0.28
CA SER A 147 -22.48 -0.87 1.44
C SER A 147 -21.17 -0.14 1.75
N MET A 148 -20.34 0.19 0.77
CA MET A 148 -19.11 0.98 1.02
C MET A 148 -19.13 2.40 0.44
N PRO A 149 -20.13 3.22 0.81
CA PRO A 149 -19.93 4.63 1.13
C PRO A 149 -19.99 4.91 2.64
N ARG A 150 -19.82 3.88 3.50
CA ARG A 150 -20.08 3.99 4.96
C ARG A 150 -18.95 4.63 5.77
N PHE A 151 -17.70 4.54 5.31
CA PHE A 151 -16.56 5.17 5.99
C PHE A 151 -16.03 6.29 5.11
N GLY A 152 -16.30 7.55 5.47
CA GLY A 152 -15.86 8.73 4.71
C GLY A 152 -14.34 8.94 4.63
N GLU A 153 -13.52 8.02 5.17
CA GLU A 153 -12.07 8.12 5.25
C GLU A 153 -11.37 6.77 5.02
N THR A 154 -11.61 6.12 3.87
CA THR A 154 -10.88 4.89 3.46
C THR A 154 -9.37 5.10 3.45
N SER A 155 -8.92 6.32 3.14
CA SER A 155 -7.49 6.70 3.09
C SER A 155 -6.71 6.33 4.35
N LYS A 156 -7.29 6.46 5.54
CA LYS A 156 -6.60 6.11 6.79
C LYS A 156 -6.38 4.61 6.94
N VAL A 157 -7.36 3.80 6.56
CA VAL A 157 -7.23 2.34 6.55
C VAL A 157 -6.15 1.92 5.55
N SER A 158 -6.14 2.55 4.38
CA SER A 158 -5.15 2.32 3.33
C SER A 158 -3.72 2.67 3.77
N ILE A 159 -3.53 3.75 4.54
CA ILE A 159 -2.23 4.12 5.13
C ILE A 159 -1.76 3.03 6.12
N ILE A 160 -2.65 2.56 7.00
CA ILE A 160 -2.31 1.51 7.98
C ILE A 160 -1.96 0.20 7.26
N LEU A 161 -2.77 -0.21 6.27
CA LEU A 161 -2.53 -1.41 5.49
C LEU A 161 -1.22 -1.32 4.71
N SER A 162 -0.93 -0.19 4.07
CA SER A 162 0.36 0.03 3.42
C SER A 162 1.51 -0.16 4.40
N THR A 163 1.45 0.49 5.56
CA THR A 163 2.51 0.42 6.58
C THR A 163 2.72 -1.02 7.07
N LEU A 164 1.65 -1.73 7.42
CA LEU A 164 1.76 -3.07 7.99
C LEU A 164 2.09 -4.15 6.96
N ILE A 165 1.57 -4.06 5.73
CA ILE A 165 1.89 -5.04 4.67
C ILE A 165 3.38 -4.92 4.30
N ARG A 166 3.91 -3.69 4.22
CA ARG A 166 5.34 -3.42 3.99
C ARG A 166 6.25 -3.80 5.15
N CYS A 167 5.74 -4.46 6.19
CA CYS A 167 6.53 -5.08 7.25
C CYS A 167 6.75 -6.59 7.06
N PHE A 168 6.05 -7.23 6.12
CA PHE A 168 6.17 -8.68 5.93
C PHE A 168 7.33 -9.05 4.99
N ASP A 169 7.98 -10.18 5.28
CA ASP A 169 8.85 -10.85 4.30
C ASP A 169 7.98 -11.53 3.25
N VAL A 170 8.16 -11.10 2.00
CA VAL A 170 7.45 -11.58 0.81
C VAL A 170 8.39 -12.25 -0.18
N SER A 171 9.64 -12.53 0.20
CA SER A 171 10.67 -13.10 -0.68
C SER A 171 10.23 -14.42 -1.33
N ILE A 172 9.37 -15.20 -0.66
CA ILE A 172 8.79 -16.44 -1.18
C ILE A 172 7.88 -16.22 -2.41
N LEU A 173 7.38 -14.99 -2.60
CA LEU A 173 6.53 -14.58 -3.72
C LEU A 173 7.34 -13.89 -4.82
N CYS A 174 8.62 -13.63 -4.59
CA CYS A 174 9.50 -12.93 -5.51
C CYS A 174 10.27 -13.89 -6.42
N LYS A 175 10.54 -13.44 -7.65
CA LYS A 175 11.28 -14.12 -8.70
C LYS A 175 12.13 -13.12 -9.45
N THR A 176 13.39 -13.47 -9.70
CA THR A 176 14.28 -12.66 -10.54
C THR A 176 13.89 -12.77 -12.01
N GLY A 177 13.95 -11.65 -12.73
CA GLY A 177 13.82 -11.58 -14.18
C GLY A 177 15.12 -11.93 -14.91
N GLN A 178 16.24 -12.09 -14.20
CA GLN A 178 17.54 -12.41 -14.78
C GLN A 178 17.99 -13.83 -14.38
N PRO A 179 18.36 -14.68 -15.35
CA PRO A 179 18.85 -16.02 -15.05
C PRO A 179 20.16 -15.93 -14.25
N ASN A 180 20.25 -16.71 -13.17
CA ASN A 180 21.42 -16.85 -12.27
C ASN A 180 21.74 -15.69 -11.32
N ASN A 181 20.89 -14.67 -11.23
CA ASN A 181 21.06 -13.61 -10.22
C ASN A 181 20.27 -13.91 -8.95
N GLU A 182 20.81 -13.49 -7.81
CA GLU A 182 20.08 -13.53 -6.53
C GLU A 182 18.95 -12.50 -6.51
N LEU A 183 17.93 -12.76 -5.70
CA LEU A 183 16.82 -11.83 -5.49
C LEU A 183 17.33 -10.54 -4.86
N LEU A 184 16.95 -9.41 -5.44
CA LEU A 184 17.26 -8.10 -4.86
C LEU A 184 16.42 -7.86 -3.59
N PRO A 185 17.01 -7.31 -2.51
CA PRO A 185 16.26 -6.96 -1.33
C PRO A 185 15.27 -5.83 -1.65
N ASN A 186 14.03 -5.97 -1.16
CA ASN A 186 13.00 -4.99 -1.41
C ASN A 186 13.31 -3.67 -0.67
N PRO A 187 13.49 -2.53 -1.35
CA PRO A 187 13.82 -1.26 -0.70
C PRO A 187 12.59 -0.55 -0.12
N TYR A 188 11.39 -1.10 -0.32
CA TYR A 188 10.13 -0.44 0.03
C TYR A 188 9.54 -0.93 1.36
N TYR A 189 10.31 -1.64 2.20
CA TYR A 189 9.86 -1.94 3.56
C TYR A 189 9.50 -0.66 4.33
N ALA A 190 8.56 -0.77 5.27
CA ALA A 190 8.13 0.39 6.06
C ALA A 190 9.23 0.92 7.00
N TYR A 191 10.09 0.03 7.49
CA TYR A 191 11.15 0.36 8.47
C TYR A 191 12.46 -0.37 8.13
N ASP A 192 13.57 0.35 8.31
CA ASP A 192 14.94 -0.18 8.28
C ASP A 192 15.29 -1.05 7.05
N ASN A 193 14.58 -0.87 5.93
CA ASN A 193 14.69 -1.68 4.72
C ASN A 193 14.73 -3.21 4.99
N SER A 194 13.98 -3.68 6.01
CA SER A 194 13.97 -5.10 6.38
C SER A 194 12.60 -5.58 6.87
N PRO A 195 12.27 -6.87 6.68
CA PRO A 195 11.02 -7.43 7.15
C PRO A 195 11.03 -7.66 8.67
N ILE A 196 9.84 -7.63 9.28
CA ILE A 196 9.58 -7.98 10.68
C ILE A 196 9.35 -9.48 10.82
N CYS A 197 8.51 -10.07 9.97
CA CYS A 197 8.17 -11.49 10.00
C CYS A 197 7.69 -11.98 8.63
N PRO A 198 7.66 -13.30 8.37
CA PRO A 198 7.09 -13.87 7.15
C PRO A 198 5.62 -13.50 6.95
N ILE A 199 5.22 -13.27 5.70
CA ILE A 199 3.81 -13.05 5.37
C ILE A 199 2.96 -14.31 5.69
N PRO A 200 1.86 -14.19 6.45
CA PRO A 200 0.94 -15.30 6.69
C PRO A 200 0.16 -15.70 5.42
N GLU A 201 -0.20 -16.98 5.27
CA GLU A 201 -0.93 -17.49 4.10
C GLU A 201 -2.26 -16.75 3.87
N ASP A 202 -3.00 -16.40 4.93
CA ASP A 202 -4.23 -15.62 4.82
C ASP A 202 -3.99 -14.25 4.17
N MET A 203 -2.86 -13.60 4.50
CA MET A 203 -2.47 -12.34 3.91
C MET A 203 -2.01 -12.50 2.45
N ILE A 204 -1.35 -13.61 2.10
CA ILE A 204 -1.03 -13.93 0.71
C ILE A 204 -2.34 -14.07 -0.10
N ASN A 205 -3.31 -14.80 0.44
CA ASN A 205 -4.61 -15.00 -0.20
C ASN A 205 -5.35 -13.68 -0.42
N ILE A 206 -5.29 -12.75 0.55
CA ILE A 206 -5.95 -11.46 0.43
C ILE A 206 -5.20 -10.51 -0.52
N VAL A 207 -3.90 -10.33 -0.33
CA VAL A 207 -3.12 -9.26 -0.99
C VAL A 207 -2.67 -9.65 -2.40
N TYR A 208 -2.30 -10.92 -2.61
CA TYR A 208 -1.68 -11.38 -3.86
C TYR A 208 -2.59 -12.23 -4.75
N LYS A 209 -3.63 -12.86 -4.18
CA LYS A 209 -4.55 -13.73 -4.95
C LYS A 209 -5.91 -13.09 -5.24
N ARG A 210 -6.37 -12.09 -4.48
CA ARG A 210 -7.64 -11.38 -4.77
C ARG A 210 -7.40 -10.19 -5.69
N GLU A 211 -7.86 -10.28 -6.93
CA GLU A 211 -7.79 -9.18 -7.90
C GLU A 211 -8.58 -7.95 -7.46
N SER A 212 -9.69 -8.14 -6.74
CA SER A 212 -10.52 -7.05 -6.18
C SER A 212 -9.72 -6.16 -5.22
N PHE A 213 -8.87 -6.76 -4.38
CA PHE A 213 -7.96 -6.03 -3.49
C PHE A 213 -7.00 -5.15 -4.30
N LEU A 214 -6.27 -5.74 -5.26
CA LEU A 214 -5.27 -5.03 -6.07
C LEU A 214 -5.91 -3.90 -6.87
N LYS A 215 -7.05 -4.16 -7.51
CA LYS A 215 -7.80 -3.14 -8.24
C LYS A 215 -8.17 -1.97 -7.36
N ARG A 216 -8.65 -2.24 -6.14
CA ARG A 216 -9.04 -1.18 -5.22
C ARG A 216 -7.86 -0.36 -4.71
N ILE A 217 -6.71 -0.99 -4.45
CA ILE A 217 -5.46 -0.28 -4.12
C ILE A 217 -5.06 0.65 -5.28
N ILE A 218 -5.17 0.21 -6.54
CA ILE A 218 -4.85 1.03 -7.72
C ILE A 218 -5.78 2.23 -7.84
N GLU A 219 -7.10 2.04 -7.64
CA GLU A 219 -8.08 3.13 -7.66
C GLU A 219 -7.78 4.19 -6.58
N GLU A 220 -7.48 3.76 -5.36
CA GLU A 220 -7.24 4.64 -4.21
C GLU A 220 -5.85 5.31 -4.22
N ALA A 221 -4.85 4.69 -4.85
CA ALA A 221 -3.48 5.21 -4.94
C ALA A 221 -3.39 6.57 -5.63
N SER A 222 -4.40 6.92 -6.45
CA SER A 222 -4.51 8.24 -7.09
C SER A 222 -4.61 9.40 -6.09
N SER A 223 -5.02 9.10 -4.85
CA SER A 223 -5.25 10.06 -3.77
C SER A 223 -4.44 9.79 -2.51
N CYS A 224 -3.59 8.75 -2.50
CA CYS A 224 -2.89 8.26 -1.31
C CYS A 224 -1.45 7.84 -1.65
N GLU A 225 -0.47 8.66 -1.27
CA GLU A 225 0.95 8.42 -1.55
C GLU A 225 1.48 7.13 -0.89
N ASP A 226 1.00 6.80 0.32
CA ASP A 226 1.34 5.55 1.00
C ASP A 226 0.99 4.31 0.17
N LEU A 227 -0.10 4.36 -0.63
CA LEU A 227 -0.46 3.26 -1.51
C LEU A 227 0.45 3.17 -2.74
N CYS A 228 1.03 4.27 -3.21
CA CYS A 228 2.10 4.20 -4.23
C CYS A 228 3.33 3.46 -3.68
N GLY A 229 3.68 3.69 -2.41
CA GLY A 229 4.72 2.93 -1.70
C GLY A 229 4.37 1.43 -1.59
N LEU A 230 3.10 1.11 -1.29
CA LEU A 230 2.62 -0.28 -1.27
C LEU A 230 2.68 -0.92 -2.66
N LEU A 231 2.23 -0.25 -3.71
CA LEU A 231 2.30 -0.77 -5.08
C LEU A 231 3.74 -1.11 -5.47
N ARG A 232 4.70 -0.21 -5.18
CA ARG A 232 6.13 -0.46 -5.40
C ARG A 232 6.65 -1.66 -4.62
N PHE A 233 6.24 -1.81 -3.38
CA PHE A 233 6.57 -2.97 -2.56
C PHE A 233 6.03 -4.27 -3.16
N LEU A 234 4.77 -4.30 -3.61
CA LEU A 234 4.11 -5.50 -4.12
C LEU A 234 4.62 -5.96 -5.50
N ILE A 235 5.04 -5.02 -6.35
CA ILE A 235 5.56 -5.33 -7.69
C ILE A 235 7.05 -5.68 -7.69
N TRP A 236 7.77 -5.37 -6.61
CA TRP A 236 9.22 -5.58 -6.51
C TRP A 236 9.56 -7.05 -6.68
N GLU A 237 10.38 -7.37 -7.69
CA GLU A 237 10.77 -8.75 -8.01
C GLU A 237 9.55 -9.68 -8.16
N ASN A 238 8.39 -9.19 -8.59
CA ASN A 238 7.15 -9.98 -8.67
C ASN A 238 6.47 -9.83 -10.04
N PRO A 239 6.72 -10.74 -11.01
CA PRO A 239 6.17 -10.61 -12.36
C PRO A 239 4.65 -10.74 -12.42
N HIS A 240 4.05 -11.58 -11.58
CA HIS A 240 2.61 -11.83 -11.57
C HIS A 240 1.84 -10.58 -11.14
N VAL A 241 2.18 -10.01 -9.99
CA VAL A 241 1.51 -8.78 -9.50
C VAL A 241 1.80 -7.62 -10.43
N THR A 242 3.03 -7.52 -10.94
CA THR A 242 3.40 -6.50 -11.92
C THR A 242 2.49 -6.53 -13.15
N TRP A 243 2.20 -7.71 -13.68
CA TRP A 243 1.28 -7.88 -14.80
C TRP A 243 -0.14 -7.40 -14.46
N ILE A 244 -0.71 -7.81 -13.32
CA ILE A 244 -2.05 -7.38 -12.89
C ILE A 244 -2.11 -5.85 -12.78
N VAL A 245 -1.14 -5.25 -12.09
CA VAL A 245 -1.09 -3.81 -11.85
C VAL A 245 -0.98 -3.03 -13.16
N LEU A 246 -0.08 -3.42 -14.06
CA LEU A 246 0.06 -2.75 -15.36
C LEU A 246 -1.19 -2.94 -16.23
N HIS A 247 -1.77 -4.13 -16.24
CA HIS A 247 -2.98 -4.42 -17.02
C HIS A 247 -4.15 -3.54 -16.57
N GLU A 248 -4.39 -3.43 -15.26
CA GLU A 248 -5.50 -2.63 -14.72
C GLU A 248 -5.26 -1.12 -14.91
N ILE A 249 -4.03 -0.63 -14.67
CA ILE A 249 -3.69 0.79 -14.88
C ILE A 249 -3.86 1.15 -16.37
N ILE A 250 -3.23 0.41 -17.28
CA ILE A 250 -3.28 0.72 -18.72
C ILE A 250 -4.72 0.56 -19.26
N GLY A 251 -5.44 -0.47 -18.81
CA GLY A 251 -6.85 -0.65 -19.12
C GLY A 251 -7.70 0.54 -18.70
N SER A 252 -7.45 1.09 -17.50
CA SER A 252 -8.14 2.27 -16.97
C SER A 252 -7.80 3.55 -17.74
N LEU A 253 -6.53 3.76 -18.10
CA LEU A 253 -6.07 4.94 -18.87
C LEU A 253 -6.81 5.12 -20.20
N SER A 254 -7.24 4.02 -20.83
CA SER A 254 -8.02 4.08 -22.07
C SER A 254 -9.43 4.67 -21.88
N LYS A 255 -10.01 4.55 -20.68
CA LYS A 255 -11.42 4.89 -20.38
C LYS A 255 -11.59 6.23 -19.67
N LEU A 256 -10.58 6.69 -18.94
CA LEU A 256 -10.67 7.88 -18.07
C LEU A 256 -10.88 9.21 -18.83
N TYR A 257 -11.56 10.16 -18.19
CA TYR A 257 -11.65 11.53 -18.70
C TYR A 257 -10.33 12.29 -18.49
N ALA A 258 -10.18 13.42 -19.20
CA ALA A 258 -8.95 14.22 -19.12
C ALA A 258 -8.66 14.79 -17.72
N SER A 259 -9.69 15.05 -16.90
CA SER A 259 -9.55 15.54 -15.52
C SER A 259 -8.93 14.51 -14.58
N ASP A 260 -9.23 13.23 -14.80
CA ASP A 260 -8.90 12.15 -13.85
C ASP A 260 -7.68 11.34 -14.31
N LEU A 261 -7.15 11.67 -15.50
CA LEU A 261 -6.06 10.96 -16.14
C LEU A 261 -4.72 11.18 -15.43
N ARG A 262 -4.45 12.39 -14.94
CA ARG A 262 -3.14 12.78 -14.41
C ARG A 262 -2.70 11.90 -13.21
N PRO A 263 -3.51 11.70 -12.16
CA PRO A 263 -3.12 10.84 -11.04
C PRO A 263 -2.77 9.41 -11.49
N HIS A 264 -3.52 8.83 -12.43
CA HIS A 264 -3.26 7.48 -12.94
C HIS A 264 -1.96 7.40 -13.76
N LEU A 265 -1.62 8.45 -14.51
CA LEU A 265 -0.33 8.56 -15.20
C LEU A 265 0.83 8.70 -14.21
N ASP A 266 0.64 9.41 -13.10
CA ASP A 266 1.66 9.55 -12.05
C ASP A 266 1.91 8.19 -11.34
N ILE A 267 0.86 7.39 -11.07
CA ILE A 267 1.01 6.00 -10.58
C ILE A 267 1.75 5.13 -11.60
N LEU A 268 1.38 5.20 -12.88
CA LEU A 268 2.05 4.42 -13.92
C LEU A 268 3.54 4.77 -13.99
N TYR A 269 3.88 6.06 -13.93
CA TYR A 269 5.27 6.51 -13.90
C TYR A 269 6.03 5.90 -12.72
N VAL A 270 5.44 5.90 -11.52
CA VAL A 270 6.00 5.25 -10.32
C VAL A 270 6.27 3.75 -10.54
N VAL A 271 5.33 3.04 -11.15
CA VAL A 271 5.46 1.60 -11.48
C VAL A 271 6.58 1.37 -12.49
N LEU A 272 6.62 2.13 -13.59
CA LEU A 272 7.61 1.97 -14.66
C LEU A 272 9.03 2.36 -14.26
N THR A 273 9.18 3.24 -13.27
CA THR A 273 10.48 3.69 -12.77
C THR A 273 11.00 2.88 -11.59
N THR A 274 10.30 1.82 -11.19
CA THR A 274 10.80 0.91 -10.14
C THR A 274 12.02 0.13 -10.69
N GLU A 275 13.11 0.09 -9.93
CA GLU A 275 14.44 -0.37 -10.40
C GLU A 275 14.79 -1.77 -9.89
N ASP A 276 13.94 -2.75 -10.21
CA ASP A 276 14.22 -4.19 -9.98
C ASP A 276 14.60 -4.88 -11.30
N SER A 277 14.82 -6.21 -11.24
CA SER A 277 15.17 -7.02 -12.40
C SER A 277 14.08 -7.05 -13.50
N TRP A 278 12.85 -6.62 -13.22
CA TRP A 278 11.71 -6.60 -14.15
C TRP A 278 11.42 -5.22 -14.76
N GLN A 279 12.22 -4.19 -14.45
CA GLN A 279 11.99 -2.83 -14.96
C GLN A 279 11.85 -2.78 -16.49
N GLU A 280 12.73 -3.47 -17.22
CA GLU A 280 12.67 -3.49 -18.67
C GLU A 280 11.40 -4.17 -19.20
N ALA A 281 11.00 -5.30 -18.60
CA ALA A 281 9.77 -5.99 -18.97
C ALA A 281 8.54 -5.09 -18.74
N ARG A 282 8.51 -4.32 -17.65
CA ARG A 282 7.46 -3.31 -17.41
C ARG A 282 7.41 -2.25 -18.50
N LEU A 283 8.57 -1.73 -18.91
CA LEU A 283 8.66 -0.72 -19.96
C LEU A 283 8.21 -1.27 -21.31
N LEU A 284 8.62 -2.50 -21.66
CA LEU A 284 8.22 -3.16 -22.90
C LEU A 284 6.72 -3.49 -22.93
N TYR A 285 6.13 -3.89 -21.80
CA TYR A 285 4.69 -4.06 -21.68
C TYR A 285 3.96 -2.73 -21.93
N ALA A 286 4.37 -1.67 -21.23
CA ALA A 286 3.68 -0.39 -21.35
C ALA A 286 3.87 0.29 -22.71
N LEU A 287 5.04 0.16 -23.34
CA LEU A 287 5.35 0.85 -24.60
C LEU A 287 5.02 0.01 -25.84
N LYS A 288 5.17 -1.31 -25.79
CA LYS A 288 4.97 -2.20 -26.95
C LYS A 288 3.86 -3.22 -26.77
N GLY A 289 3.29 -3.35 -25.57
CA GLY A 289 2.27 -4.36 -25.28
C GLY A 289 2.83 -5.77 -25.19
N ILE A 290 4.15 -5.91 -25.03
CA ILE A 290 4.83 -7.21 -24.90
C ILE A 290 4.48 -7.80 -23.53
N PRO A 291 3.83 -8.98 -23.46
CA PRO A 291 3.45 -9.61 -22.20
C PRO A 291 4.66 -9.83 -21.28
N ILE A 292 4.47 -9.61 -19.98
CA ILE A 292 5.46 -9.99 -18.98
C ILE A 292 5.45 -11.53 -18.86
N PRO A 293 6.62 -12.20 -18.90
CA PRO A 293 6.70 -13.63 -18.71
C PRO A 293 6.07 -14.05 -17.37
N ASN A 294 4.95 -14.77 -17.45
CA ASN A 294 4.29 -15.34 -16.27
C ASN A 294 4.94 -16.69 -15.91
N GLU A 295 4.84 -17.14 -14.66
CA GLU A 295 5.42 -18.42 -14.21
C GLU A 295 5.05 -19.61 -15.11
N LYS A 296 3.81 -19.65 -15.61
CA LYS A 296 3.32 -20.69 -16.52
C LYS A 296 4.02 -20.69 -17.88
N GLN A 297 4.54 -19.54 -18.33
CA GLN A 297 5.31 -19.41 -19.57
C GLN A 297 6.80 -19.73 -19.36
N ILE A 298 7.38 -19.30 -18.24
CA ILE A 298 8.79 -19.57 -17.89
C ILE A 298 9.04 -21.07 -17.69
N ILE A 299 8.10 -21.80 -17.09
CA ILE A 299 8.19 -23.27 -16.96
C ILE A 299 8.16 -23.97 -18.33
N ASN A 300 7.34 -23.47 -19.26
CA ASN A 300 7.27 -24.04 -20.60
C ASN A 300 8.55 -23.79 -21.41
N GLU A 301 9.18 -22.62 -21.28
CA GLU A 301 10.46 -22.29 -21.94
C GLU A 301 11.66 -23.06 -21.38
N ASN A 302 11.67 -23.38 -20.08
CA ASN A 302 12.72 -24.20 -19.47
C ASN A 302 12.58 -25.70 -19.77
N SER A 303 11.44 -26.13 -20.29
CA SER A 303 11.20 -27.53 -20.69
C SER A 303 11.51 -27.83 -22.17
N SER A 304 11.83 -26.81 -22.97
CA SER A 304 12.08 -26.95 -24.42
C SER A 304 13.57 -27.06 -24.80
N SER A 305 14.48 -27.27 -23.84
CA SER A 305 15.92 -27.44 -24.12
C SER A 305 16.37 -28.89 -24.36
N LEU A 306 15.45 -29.86 -24.54
CA LEU A 306 15.77 -31.20 -25.04
C LEU A 306 14.71 -31.70 -26.04
N SER A 307 14.74 -31.22 -27.28
CA SER A 307 14.49 -32.07 -28.46
C SER A 307 14.86 -31.34 -29.74
N SER A 308 15.73 -31.97 -30.52
CA SER A 308 16.14 -31.54 -31.85
C SER A 308 15.13 -32.04 -32.90
N SER A 309 14.21 -31.18 -33.32
CA SER A 309 13.49 -31.34 -34.58
C SER A 309 13.03 -29.97 -35.11
N PRO A 310 12.99 -29.78 -36.45
CA PRO A 310 12.80 -28.47 -37.04
C PRO A 310 11.36 -27.96 -36.82
N PRO A 311 11.15 -26.66 -36.57
CA PRO A 311 9.83 -26.14 -36.26
C PRO A 311 9.00 -26.03 -37.54
N THR A 312 8.04 -26.94 -37.70
CA THR A 312 6.92 -26.75 -38.61
C THR A 312 6.03 -25.63 -38.07
N THR A 313 5.66 -24.74 -38.98
CA THR A 313 4.90 -23.51 -38.84
C THR A 313 3.58 -23.59 -38.05
N MET A 314 3.30 -22.47 -37.37
CA MET A 314 2.00 -21.94 -36.92
C MET A 314 1.42 -22.44 -35.59
N HIS A 315 1.73 -21.68 -34.53
CA HIS A 315 0.68 -21.15 -33.65
C HIS A 315 0.83 -19.62 -33.55
N ASN A 316 0.05 -18.94 -34.38
CA ASN A 316 -0.17 -17.51 -34.36
C ASN A 316 -1.13 -17.20 -33.19
N ASN A 317 -0.67 -16.47 -32.17
CA ASN A 317 -1.53 -15.82 -31.19
C ASN A 317 -0.89 -14.48 -30.78
N ASN A 318 -1.04 -13.50 -31.68
CA ASN A 318 -0.75 -12.08 -31.43
C ASN A 318 -1.73 -11.50 -30.40
N ASN A 319 -1.66 -11.93 -29.14
CA ASN A 319 -2.26 -11.19 -28.02
C ASN A 319 -1.29 -10.08 -27.59
N ILE A 320 -1.02 -9.14 -28.48
CA ILE A 320 -0.34 -7.89 -28.10
C ILE A 320 -1.31 -7.16 -27.17
N SER A 321 -0.87 -6.93 -25.93
CA SER A 321 -1.67 -6.20 -24.96
C SER A 321 -1.77 -4.73 -25.37
N LEU A 322 -2.87 -4.07 -25.01
CA LEU A 322 -3.03 -2.63 -25.23
C LEU A 322 -1.83 -1.87 -24.63
N ASN A 323 -1.19 -1.00 -25.40
CA ASN A 323 -0.02 -0.23 -24.95
C ASN A 323 -0.28 1.30 -24.98
N LEU A 324 0.66 2.06 -24.43
CA LEU A 324 0.54 3.53 -24.32
C LEU A 324 0.49 4.24 -25.67
N PHE A 325 1.24 3.76 -26.68
CA PHE A 325 1.21 4.35 -28.01
C PHE A 325 -0.12 4.06 -28.72
N ASP A 326 -0.70 2.87 -28.56
CA ASP A 326 -2.04 2.55 -29.08
C ASP A 326 -3.11 3.47 -28.49
N ILE A 327 -3.04 3.69 -27.17
CA ILE A 327 -3.97 4.57 -26.45
C ILE A 327 -3.81 6.01 -26.95
N PHE A 328 -2.57 6.49 -27.08
CA PHE A 328 -2.28 7.82 -27.63
C PHE A 328 -2.82 7.98 -29.06
N LEU A 329 -2.57 7.00 -29.94
CA LEU A 329 -3.02 7.03 -31.34
C LEU A 329 -4.55 7.09 -31.46
N LYS A 330 -5.28 6.44 -30.56
CA LYS A 330 -6.75 6.52 -30.50
C LYS A 330 -7.25 7.90 -30.04
N MET A 331 -6.46 8.63 -29.25
CA MET A 331 -6.89 9.89 -28.63
C MET A 331 -6.48 11.14 -29.39
N LYS A 332 -5.40 11.09 -30.17
CA LYS A 332 -4.77 12.27 -30.78
C LYS A 332 -5.71 13.14 -31.63
N SER A 333 -6.75 12.55 -32.26
CA SER A 333 -7.67 13.25 -33.17
C SER A 333 -8.95 13.77 -32.50
N SER A 334 -9.35 13.21 -31.36
CA SER A 334 -10.64 13.53 -30.72
C SER A 334 -10.50 14.05 -29.28
N TYR A 335 -9.33 13.89 -28.66
CA TYR A 335 -9.09 14.19 -27.25
C TYR A 335 -7.68 14.75 -27.02
N GLU A 336 -7.37 15.88 -27.65
CA GLU A 336 -6.04 16.52 -27.62
C GLU A 336 -5.50 16.75 -26.18
N LYS A 337 -6.37 17.19 -25.26
CA LYS A 337 -6.00 17.38 -23.83
C LYS A 337 -5.51 16.08 -23.18
N ARG A 338 -6.11 14.93 -23.50
CA ARG A 338 -5.66 13.62 -23.00
C ARG A 338 -4.33 13.25 -23.63
N ALA A 339 -4.24 13.35 -24.96
CA ALA A 339 -3.04 13.04 -25.72
C ALA A 339 -1.81 13.84 -25.22
N TYR A 340 -1.99 15.13 -24.91
CA TYR A 340 -0.93 15.97 -24.33
C TYR A 340 -0.43 15.45 -22.97
N GLN A 341 -1.33 14.99 -22.09
CA GLN A 341 -0.92 14.44 -20.79
C GLN A 341 -0.10 13.15 -20.92
N PHE A 342 -0.43 12.28 -21.88
CA PHE A 342 0.39 11.09 -22.19
C PHE A 342 1.79 11.50 -22.66
N ILE A 343 1.89 12.45 -23.60
CA ILE A 343 3.20 12.91 -24.07
C ILE A 343 4.00 13.54 -22.92
N LYS A 344 3.37 14.34 -22.06
CA LYS A 344 4.04 14.92 -20.89
C LYS A 344 4.61 13.84 -19.95
N MET A 345 3.86 12.77 -19.68
CA MET A 345 4.35 11.65 -18.87
C MET A 345 5.48 10.89 -19.59
N LEU A 346 5.36 10.63 -20.89
CA LEU A 346 6.41 9.97 -21.68
C LEU A 346 7.70 10.81 -21.76
N CYS A 347 7.60 12.13 -21.92
CA CYS A 347 8.74 13.04 -21.81
C CYS A 347 9.44 12.87 -20.46
N GLN A 348 8.68 12.88 -19.37
CA GLN A 348 9.21 12.70 -18.02
C GLN A 348 9.88 11.33 -17.88
N LEU A 349 9.27 10.27 -18.40
CA LEU A 349 9.81 8.90 -18.39
C LEU A 349 11.15 8.82 -19.14
N PHE A 350 11.21 9.27 -20.39
CA PHE A 350 12.44 9.20 -21.19
C PHE A 350 13.55 10.15 -20.72
N THR A 351 13.21 11.19 -19.98
CA THR A 351 14.20 12.11 -19.39
C THR A 351 14.80 11.55 -18.11
N ASN A 352 13.98 10.97 -17.23
CA ASN A 352 14.38 10.63 -15.87
C ASN A 352 14.67 9.14 -15.64
N CYS A 353 14.22 8.25 -16.55
CA CYS A 353 14.48 6.81 -16.45
C CYS A 353 15.53 6.41 -17.48
N LEU A 354 16.73 6.05 -17.00
CA LEU A 354 17.85 5.64 -17.85
C LEU A 354 17.48 4.43 -18.73
N ARG A 355 16.79 3.42 -18.17
CA ARG A 355 16.37 2.24 -18.92
C ARG A 355 15.39 2.59 -20.03
N ALA A 356 14.43 3.49 -19.77
CA ALA A 356 13.48 3.94 -20.77
C ALA A 356 14.15 4.76 -21.89
N ASN A 357 15.11 5.62 -21.55
CA ASN A 357 15.90 6.36 -22.54
C ASN A 357 16.72 5.40 -23.41
N ASN A 358 17.40 4.43 -22.80
CA ASN A 358 18.15 3.42 -23.54
C ASN A 358 17.25 2.68 -24.53
N LEU A 359 16.06 2.22 -24.10
CA LEU A 359 15.08 1.61 -25.00
C LEU A 359 14.67 2.54 -26.14
N LEU A 360 14.45 3.83 -25.87
CA LEU A 360 14.13 4.82 -26.91
C LEU A 360 15.25 4.98 -27.95
N GLN A 361 16.52 4.82 -27.54
CA GLN A 361 17.65 4.91 -28.46
C GLN A 361 17.88 3.63 -29.26
N THR A 362 17.65 2.46 -28.65
CA THR A 362 18.00 1.16 -29.23
C THR A 362 16.85 0.49 -29.99
N ASP A 363 15.60 0.64 -29.54
CA ASP A 363 14.42 0.03 -30.16
C ASP A 363 13.83 0.95 -31.22
N GLN A 364 13.93 0.55 -32.49
CA GLN A 364 13.47 1.35 -33.63
C GLN A 364 11.95 1.57 -33.63
N ASP A 365 11.16 0.61 -33.13
CA ASP A 365 9.71 0.73 -33.09
C ASP A 365 9.31 1.80 -32.08
N ILE A 366 9.87 1.75 -30.86
CA ILE A 366 9.61 2.76 -29.82
C ILE A 366 10.03 4.14 -30.33
N LYS A 367 11.22 4.24 -30.94
CA LYS A 367 11.73 5.48 -31.51
C LYS A 367 10.82 6.05 -32.59
N HIS A 368 10.32 5.20 -33.49
CA HIS A 368 9.40 5.61 -34.55
C HIS A 368 8.07 6.14 -33.99
N HIS A 369 7.45 5.41 -33.06
CA HIS A 369 6.21 5.86 -32.40
C HIS A 369 6.41 7.16 -31.62
N TRP A 370 7.54 7.31 -30.93
CA TRP A 370 7.89 8.53 -30.23
C TRP A 370 8.04 9.74 -31.16
N ILE A 371 8.79 9.60 -32.25
CA ILE A 371 8.94 10.68 -33.25
C ILE A 371 7.59 11.09 -33.81
N HIS A 372 6.71 10.14 -34.11
CA HIS A 372 5.35 10.43 -34.56
C HIS A 372 4.55 11.19 -33.50
N ALA A 373 4.62 10.79 -32.23
CA ALA A 373 3.92 11.48 -31.14
C ALA A 373 4.42 12.92 -30.94
N VAL A 374 5.73 13.15 -31.05
CA VAL A 374 6.33 14.50 -30.93
C VAL A 374 6.00 15.37 -32.14
N ARG A 375 5.93 14.81 -33.35
CA ARG A 375 5.50 15.57 -34.55
C ARG A 375 4.07 16.10 -34.40
N TRP A 376 3.16 15.29 -33.85
CA TRP A 376 1.79 15.71 -33.58
C TRP A 376 1.68 16.93 -32.64
N LEU A 377 2.66 17.20 -31.76
CA LEU A 377 2.65 18.43 -30.96
C LEU A 377 2.94 19.71 -31.76
N ARG A 378 3.46 19.57 -32.98
CA ARG A 378 3.84 20.70 -33.86
C ARG A 378 2.81 20.96 -34.94
N ASP A 379 1.92 20.00 -35.18
CA ASP A 379 0.76 20.10 -36.04
C ASP A 379 -0.39 20.76 -35.25
#